data_AF-A0AAX3BA12-F1
#
_entry.id   AF-A0AAX3BA12-F1
#
_cell.length_a   1.000
_cell.length_b   1.000
_cell.length_c   1.000
_cell.angle_alpha   90.00
_cell.angle_beta   90.00
_cell.angle_gamma   90.00
#
_symmetry.space_group_name_H-M   'P 1'
#
loop_
_entity.id
_entity.type
_entity.pdbx_description
1 polymer ?
#
loop_
_entity_poly.entity_id
_entity_poly.type
_entity_poly.pdbx_seq_one_letter_code
_entity_poly.pdbx_strand_id
1 'polypeptide(L)'
;MGRREILGYYLPGGMESAYNWREILLDIRERGVKQIHFIVSDGLSGMKNVITEIYPHAKYQPCVVHVMRNILAKVRVQHRNIIATEIKEVFHAKDKQEAEQLFMKFTQKWKNIYPNLMNNLLTIRENIFTYMELPEGIRSMVYTNNALERLFKELKRRLKTMEMCQSEASAEKYLYLLLRYQNEKFLKRKLKNWEYYFQLYREQHSYTKENIHSEVIL
;
A
#
# COMPACT_ATOMS: atom_id res chain seq x y z
N MET A 1 18.58 -9.14 -2.98
CA MET A 1 17.70 -7.99 -2.66
C MET A 1 16.76 -7.71 -3.82
N GLY A 2 15.70 -6.93 -3.59
CA GLY A 2 14.79 -6.50 -4.65
C GLY A 2 13.87 -7.60 -5.19
N ARG A 3 13.31 -8.42 -4.31
CA ARG A 3 12.30 -9.42 -4.66
C ARG A 3 11.00 -9.05 -3.97
N ARG A 4 9.88 -9.50 -4.54
CA ARG A 4 8.60 -9.47 -3.84
C ARG A 4 8.46 -10.76 -3.05
N GLU A 5 7.84 -10.66 -1.89
CA GLU A 5 7.56 -11.80 -1.03
C GLU A 5 6.23 -11.56 -0.32
N ILE A 6 5.47 -12.64 -0.15
CA ILE A 6 4.28 -12.66 0.70
C ILE A 6 4.79 -13.02 2.10
N LEU A 7 4.82 -12.04 3.00
CA LEU A 7 5.34 -12.26 4.35
C LEU A 7 4.37 -13.03 5.25
N GLY A 8 3.07 -13.01 4.95
CA GLY A 8 2.05 -13.68 5.74
C GLY A 8 0.67 -13.50 5.12
N TYR A 9 -0.25 -14.33 5.55
CA TYR A 9 -1.69 -14.10 5.39
C TYR A 9 -2.32 -14.30 6.76
N TYR A 10 -3.29 -13.47 7.07
CA TYR A 10 -3.95 -13.46 8.37
C TYR A 10 -5.46 -13.51 8.11
N LEU A 11 -6.15 -14.31 8.90
CA LEU A 11 -7.61 -14.40 8.91
C LEU A 11 -8.11 -13.90 10.26
N PRO A 12 -7.96 -12.60 10.57
CA PRO A 12 -8.49 -12.06 11.81
C PRO A 12 -10.02 -12.19 11.74
N GLY A 13 -10.60 -13.07 12.54
CA GLY A 13 -12.05 -13.19 12.62
C GLY A 13 -12.68 -11.84 12.95
N GLY A 14 -13.63 -11.38 12.14
CA GLY A 14 -14.31 -10.09 12.33
C GLY A 14 -13.88 -8.98 11.37
N MET A 15 -14.21 -7.73 11.70
CA MET A 15 -13.87 -6.56 10.87
C MET A 15 -12.39 -6.17 11.02
N GLU A 16 -11.78 -5.70 9.93
CA GLU A 16 -10.44 -5.13 9.95
C GLU A 16 -10.38 -3.92 10.90
N SER A 17 -9.42 -3.93 11.82
CA SER A 17 -9.26 -2.91 12.84
C SER A 17 -7.78 -2.55 13.03
N ALA A 18 -7.51 -1.36 13.59
CA ALA A 18 -6.15 -0.95 13.95
C ALA A 18 -5.49 -1.95 14.91
N TYR A 19 -6.28 -2.60 15.78
CA TYR A 19 -5.80 -3.65 16.67
C TYR A 19 -5.29 -4.86 15.90
N ASN A 20 -6.05 -5.36 14.91
CA ASN A 20 -5.61 -6.50 14.10
C ASN A 20 -4.29 -6.20 13.38
N TRP A 21 -4.13 -4.97 12.88
CA TRP A 21 -2.89 -4.53 12.24
C TRP A 21 -1.72 -4.41 13.21
N ARG A 22 -1.98 -4.04 14.46
CA ARG A 22 -0.96 -4.01 15.52
C ARG A 22 -0.38 -5.40 15.73
N GLU A 23 -1.24 -6.40 15.91
CA GLU A 23 -0.83 -7.80 16.09
C GLU A 23 -0.04 -8.32 14.88
N ILE A 24 -0.48 -8.01 13.66
CA ILE A 24 0.24 -8.38 12.43
C ILE A 24 1.65 -7.76 12.39
N LEU A 25 1.77 -6.47 12.70
CA LEU A 25 3.06 -5.77 12.68
C LEU A 25 4.01 -6.26 13.78
N LEU A 26 3.46 -6.65 14.94
CA LEU A 26 4.22 -7.30 16.02
C LEU A 26 4.73 -8.68 15.60
N ASP A 27 3.88 -9.52 15.01
CA ASP A 27 4.29 -10.82 14.46
C ASP A 27 5.42 -10.67 13.43
N ILE A 28 5.31 -9.70 12.52
CA ILE A 28 6.38 -9.41 11.55
C ILE A 28 7.69 -9.02 12.25
N ARG A 29 7.61 -8.26 13.35
CA ARG A 29 8.78 -7.85 14.14
C ARG A 29 9.42 -9.03 14.86
N GLU A 30 8.60 -9.88 15.48
CA GLU A 30 9.02 -11.09 16.19
C GLU A 30 9.67 -12.11 15.26
N ARG A 31 9.22 -12.18 14.00
CA ARG A 31 9.85 -12.98 12.94
C ARG A 31 11.18 -12.42 12.43
N GLY A 32 11.63 -11.29 12.95
CA GLY A 32 12.99 -10.75 12.76
C GLY A 32 13.09 -9.53 11.85
N VAL A 33 11.98 -8.94 11.40
CA VAL A 33 12.01 -7.66 10.67
C VAL A 33 12.32 -6.54 11.65
N LYS A 34 13.53 -6.01 11.57
CA LYS A 34 14.01 -4.94 12.48
C LYS A 34 13.55 -3.56 12.03
N GLN A 35 13.51 -3.32 10.73
CA GLN A 35 13.23 -2.00 10.18
C GLN A 35 12.37 -2.10 8.92
N ILE A 36 11.41 -1.20 8.82
CA ILE A 36 10.59 -1.01 7.63
C ILE A 36 10.77 0.43 7.19
N HIS A 37 11.09 0.63 5.92
CA HIS A 37 11.34 1.98 5.38
C HIS A 37 10.05 2.66 4.94
N PHE A 38 9.12 1.88 4.39
CA PHE A 38 7.91 2.41 3.78
C PHE A 38 6.78 1.39 3.91
N ILE A 39 5.58 1.85 4.29
CA ILE A 39 4.37 1.05 4.43
C ILE A 39 3.23 1.70 3.65
N VAL A 40 2.61 0.92 2.76
CA VAL A 40 1.34 1.25 2.10
C VAL A 40 0.21 0.42 2.68
N SER A 41 -0.88 1.08 3.08
CA SER A 41 -2.12 0.40 3.50
C SER A 41 -3.32 1.02 2.80
N ASP A 42 -4.50 0.42 2.88
CA ASP A 42 -5.76 0.96 2.35
C ASP A 42 -6.26 2.25 3.03
N GLY A 43 -5.65 2.66 4.16
CA GLY A 43 -5.98 3.91 4.84
C GLY A 43 -6.98 3.76 6.00
N LEU A 44 -7.01 2.59 6.66
CA LEU A 44 -7.80 2.38 7.88
C LEU A 44 -7.50 3.43 8.96
N SER A 45 -8.54 3.85 9.68
CA SER A 45 -8.41 4.79 10.79
C SER A 45 -7.50 4.21 11.88
N GLY A 46 -6.59 5.03 12.41
CA GLY A 46 -5.63 4.62 13.43
C GLY A 46 -4.40 3.87 12.92
N MET A 47 -4.32 3.52 11.62
CA MET A 47 -3.18 2.80 11.04
C MET A 47 -1.84 3.52 11.24
N LYS A 48 -1.80 4.83 10.97
CA LYS A 48 -0.58 5.65 11.15
C LYS A 48 -0.04 5.55 12.58
N ASN A 49 -0.93 5.59 13.58
CA ASN A 49 -0.54 5.55 14.98
C ASN A 49 0.09 4.19 15.32
N VAL A 50 -0.57 3.09 14.90
CA VAL A 50 -0.08 1.73 15.12
C VAL A 50 1.27 1.49 14.45
N ILE A 51 1.44 1.95 13.21
CA ILE A 51 2.72 1.85 12.50
C ILE A 51 3.81 2.62 13.23
N THR A 52 3.51 3.85 13.67
CA THR A 52 4.49 4.71 14.35
C THR A 52 4.89 4.15 15.72
N GLU A 53 3.98 3.45 16.41
CA GLU A 53 4.25 2.75 17.68
C GLU A 53 5.25 1.60 17.49
N ILE A 54 5.07 0.77 16.46
CA ILE A 54 5.86 -0.47 16.27
C ILE A 54 7.15 -0.19 15.47
N TYR A 55 7.06 0.64 14.44
CA TYR A 55 8.15 1.02 13.54
C TYR A 55 8.23 2.56 13.40
N PRO A 56 8.83 3.27 14.38
CA PRO A 56 8.84 4.73 14.43
C PRO A 56 9.50 5.41 13.21
N HIS A 57 10.43 4.72 12.56
CA HIS A 57 11.15 5.22 11.38
C HIS A 57 10.46 4.89 10.05
N ALA A 58 9.37 4.10 10.07
CA ALA A 58 8.67 3.72 8.86
C ALA A 58 7.88 4.91 8.30
N LYS A 59 8.09 5.21 7.02
CA LYS A 59 7.24 6.15 6.28
C LYS A 59 5.90 5.47 5.99
N TYR A 60 4.81 6.18 6.22
CA TYR A 60 3.46 5.67 5.99
C TYR A 60 2.78 6.39 4.84
N GLN A 61 2.06 5.63 4.01
CA GLN A 61 1.21 6.18 2.96
C GLN A 61 -0.11 5.39 2.84
N PRO A 62 -1.26 6.07 2.71
CA PRO A 62 -2.48 5.44 2.23
C PRO A 62 -2.38 5.11 0.74
N CYS A 63 -2.90 3.96 0.35
CA CYS A 63 -2.89 3.46 -1.01
C CYS A 63 -3.72 4.38 -1.90
N VAL A 64 -3.05 5.10 -2.79
CA VAL A 64 -3.65 6.03 -3.75
C VAL A 64 -4.80 5.40 -4.55
N VAL A 65 -4.69 4.12 -4.91
CA VAL A 65 -5.76 3.40 -5.63
C VAL A 65 -7.01 3.24 -4.75
N HIS A 66 -6.84 2.92 -3.47
CA HIS A 66 -7.97 2.84 -2.53
C HIS A 66 -8.54 4.23 -2.23
N VAL A 67 -7.71 5.26 -2.11
CA VAL A 67 -8.16 6.65 -1.99
C VAL A 67 -9.00 7.05 -3.19
N MET A 68 -8.52 6.80 -4.42
CA MET A 68 -9.29 7.07 -5.65
C MET A 68 -10.62 6.33 -5.69
N ARG A 69 -10.63 5.03 -5.35
CA ARG A 69 -11.87 4.23 -5.29
C ARG A 69 -12.86 4.81 -4.27
N ASN A 70 -12.38 5.20 -3.08
CA ASN A 70 -13.19 5.79 -2.02
C ASN A 70 -13.81 7.13 -2.47
N ILE A 71 -13.03 7.98 -3.12
CA ILE A 71 -13.51 9.22 -3.74
C ILE A 71 -14.63 8.91 -4.74
N LEU A 72 -14.37 8.04 -5.72
CA LEU A 72 -15.31 7.75 -6.80
C LEU A 72 -16.60 7.06 -6.33
N ALA A 73 -16.53 6.30 -5.23
CA ALA A 73 -17.69 5.68 -4.59
C ALA A 73 -18.62 6.71 -3.94
N LYS A 74 -18.08 7.83 -3.43
CA LYS A 74 -18.82 8.85 -2.66
C LYS A 74 -19.32 10.04 -3.48
N VAL A 75 -19.01 10.07 -4.78
CA VAL A 75 -19.41 11.15 -5.68
C VAL A 75 -20.51 10.70 -6.64
N ARG A 76 -21.29 11.68 -7.12
CA ARG A 76 -22.39 11.45 -8.08
C ARG A 76 -21.80 10.96 -9.41
N VAL A 77 -22.52 10.08 -10.10
CA VAL A 77 -22.08 9.47 -11.37
C VAL A 77 -21.63 10.51 -12.39
N GLN A 78 -22.39 11.60 -12.54
CA GLN A 78 -22.08 12.70 -13.46
C GLN A 78 -20.74 13.41 -13.19
N HIS A 79 -20.23 13.39 -11.96
CA HIS A 79 -18.95 14.03 -11.60
C HIS A 79 -17.77 13.04 -11.63
N ARG A 80 -18.04 11.72 -11.68
CA ARG A 80 -16.99 10.69 -11.56
C ARG A 80 -15.88 10.85 -12.58
N ASN A 81 -16.22 11.10 -13.84
CA ASN A 81 -15.22 11.22 -14.91
C ASN A 81 -14.31 12.44 -14.70
N ILE A 82 -14.90 13.60 -14.37
CA ILE A 82 -14.15 14.84 -14.13
C ILE A 82 -13.23 14.67 -12.92
N ILE A 83 -13.78 14.18 -11.81
CA ILE A 83 -13.02 13.94 -10.58
C ILE A 83 -11.91 12.91 -10.78
N ALA A 84 -12.17 11.84 -11.54
CA ALA A 84 -11.17 10.82 -11.84
C ALA A 84 -9.99 11.38 -12.66
N THR A 85 -10.25 12.31 -13.58
CA THR A 85 -9.18 12.97 -14.36
C THR A 85 -8.38 13.92 -13.47
N GLU A 86 -9.04 14.81 -12.73
CA GLU A 86 -8.38 15.79 -11.87
C GLU A 86 -7.52 15.11 -10.78
N ILE A 87 -8.02 14.06 -10.15
CA ILE A 87 -7.24 13.36 -9.11
C ILE A 87 -6.06 12.58 -9.70
N LYS A 88 -6.16 12.12 -10.96
CA LYS A 88 -5.01 11.50 -11.64
C LYS A 88 -3.92 12.53 -11.89
N GLU A 89 -4.28 13.73 -12.33
CA GLU A 89 -3.31 14.82 -12.54
C GLU A 89 -2.54 15.13 -11.25
N VAL A 90 -3.23 15.15 -10.11
CA VAL A 90 -2.60 15.32 -8.79
C VAL A 90 -1.53 14.26 -8.53
N PHE A 91 -1.81 12.98 -8.80
CA PHE A 91 -0.84 11.90 -8.56
C PHE A 91 0.26 11.78 -9.63
N HIS A 92 0.03 12.35 -10.81
CA HIS A 92 0.99 12.41 -11.91
C HIS A 92 1.87 13.68 -11.91
N ALA A 93 1.72 14.54 -10.90
CA ALA A 93 2.57 15.71 -10.69
C ALA A 93 4.07 15.34 -10.60
N LYS A 94 4.93 16.26 -11.01
CA LYS A 94 6.38 16.02 -11.13
C LYS A 94 7.07 15.90 -9.77
N ASP A 95 6.59 16.66 -8.79
CA ASP A 95 7.15 16.79 -7.46
C ASP A 95 6.06 16.99 -6.40
N LYS A 96 6.47 16.87 -5.12
CA LYS A 96 5.56 16.96 -3.97
C LYS A 96 4.90 18.33 -3.85
N GLN A 97 5.59 19.41 -4.20
CA GLN A 97 5.05 20.76 -4.08
C GLN A 97 3.92 20.99 -5.08
N GLU A 98 4.14 20.58 -6.34
CA GLU A 98 3.13 20.64 -7.39
C GLU A 98 1.92 19.75 -7.05
N ALA A 99 2.16 18.52 -6.56
CA ALA A 99 1.11 17.61 -6.14
C ALA A 99 0.23 18.21 -5.04
N GLU A 100 0.86 18.84 -4.03
CA GLU A 100 0.14 19.50 -2.95
C GLU A 100 -0.68 20.71 -3.44
N GLN A 101 -0.13 21.52 -4.36
CA GLN A 101 -0.86 22.64 -4.93
C GLN A 101 -2.09 22.19 -5.72
N LEU A 102 -1.94 21.18 -6.59
CA LEU A 102 -3.05 20.60 -7.35
C LEU A 102 -4.09 19.98 -6.43
N PHE A 103 -3.66 19.28 -5.38
CA PHE A 103 -4.54 18.68 -4.38
C PHE A 103 -5.35 19.74 -3.61
N MET A 104 -4.73 20.86 -3.23
CA MET A 104 -5.43 21.97 -2.57
C MET A 104 -6.46 22.61 -3.50
N LYS A 105 -6.11 22.83 -4.78
CA LYS A 105 -7.06 23.32 -5.80
C LYS A 105 -8.24 22.37 -5.97
N PHE A 106 -7.97 21.07 -6.08
CA PHE A 106 -8.98 20.02 -6.21
C PHE A 106 -9.93 20.01 -5.00
N THR A 107 -9.38 19.99 -3.78
CA THR A 107 -10.18 19.94 -2.56
C THR A 107 -11.03 21.20 -2.38
N GLN A 108 -10.50 22.39 -2.69
CA GLN A 108 -11.25 23.65 -2.66
C GLN A 108 -12.40 23.68 -3.67
N LYS A 109 -12.15 23.25 -4.92
CA LYS A 109 -13.16 23.21 -5.99
C LYS A 109 -14.39 22.39 -5.60
N TRP A 110 -14.16 21.22 -5.01
CA TRP A 110 -15.23 20.27 -4.68
C TRP A 110 -15.76 20.41 -3.26
N LYS A 111 -15.19 21.28 -2.42
CA LYS A 111 -15.57 21.44 -1.01
C LYS A 111 -17.04 21.77 -0.81
N ASN A 112 -17.60 22.63 -1.67
CA ASN A 112 -18.99 23.07 -1.56
C ASN A 112 -19.99 21.96 -1.92
N ILE A 113 -19.59 21.01 -2.78
CA ILE A 113 -20.45 19.92 -3.26
C ILE A 113 -20.28 18.67 -2.38
N TYR A 114 -19.05 18.39 -1.94
CA TYR A 114 -18.67 17.19 -1.19
C TYR A 114 -17.84 17.52 0.07
N PRO A 115 -18.38 18.30 1.03
CA PRO A 115 -17.60 18.83 2.15
C PRO A 115 -16.95 17.73 3.00
N ASN A 116 -17.71 16.69 3.36
CA ASN A 116 -17.21 15.59 4.18
C ASN A 116 -16.09 14.79 3.48
N LEU A 117 -16.22 14.59 2.16
CA LEU A 117 -15.19 13.89 1.39
C LEU A 117 -13.90 14.69 1.35
N MET A 118 -13.99 16.00 1.06
CA MET A 118 -12.82 16.86 0.97
C MET A 118 -12.14 17.05 2.33
N ASN A 119 -12.91 17.18 3.42
CA ASN A 119 -12.36 17.24 4.77
C ASN A 119 -11.60 15.95 5.12
N ASN A 120 -12.15 14.77 4.79
CA ASN A 120 -11.47 13.49 4.99
C ASN A 120 -10.20 13.34 4.14
N LEU A 121 -10.16 13.93 2.94
CA LEU A 121 -8.95 13.93 2.12
C LEU A 121 -7.86 14.82 2.72
N LEU A 122 -8.25 15.96 3.32
CA LEU A 122 -7.31 16.86 3.96
C LEU A 122 -6.62 16.22 5.19
N THR A 123 -7.29 15.31 5.92
CA THR A 123 -6.66 14.62 7.06
C THR A 123 -5.53 13.67 6.64
N ILE A 124 -5.58 13.13 5.42
CA ILE A 124 -4.54 12.23 4.90
C ILE A 124 -3.48 12.93 4.03
N ARG A 125 -3.62 14.26 3.81
CA ARG A 125 -2.76 15.07 2.93
C ARG A 125 -1.27 14.88 3.17
N GLU A 126 -0.84 14.83 4.42
CA GLU A 126 0.58 14.72 4.78
C GLU A 126 1.21 13.40 4.33
N ASN A 127 0.41 12.33 4.24
CA ASN A 127 0.90 10.98 4.00
C ASN A 127 0.66 10.50 2.56
N ILE A 128 -0.26 11.14 1.81
CA ILE A 128 -0.69 10.65 0.49
C ILE A 128 0.39 10.79 -0.59
N PHE A 129 1.33 11.73 -0.41
CA PHE A 129 2.43 12.00 -1.34
C PHE A 129 3.79 11.51 -0.83
N THR A 130 3.84 10.71 0.24
CA THR A 130 5.11 10.26 0.83
C THR A 130 5.95 9.43 -0.14
N TYR A 131 5.34 8.74 -1.10
CA TYR A 131 6.05 8.02 -2.17
C TYR A 131 6.91 8.95 -3.04
N MET A 132 6.61 10.25 -3.11
CA MET A 132 7.41 11.20 -3.88
C MET A 132 8.78 11.47 -3.24
N GLU A 133 8.97 11.12 -1.96
CA GLU A 133 10.28 11.11 -1.29
C GLU A 133 11.17 9.94 -1.78
N LEU A 134 10.58 8.90 -2.39
CA LEU A 134 11.33 7.80 -2.96
C LEU A 134 11.91 8.18 -4.34
N PRO A 135 13.05 7.57 -4.74
CA PRO A 135 13.59 7.72 -6.08
C PRO A 135 12.58 7.32 -7.16
N GLU A 136 12.55 8.07 -8.27
CA GLU A 136 11.53 7.96 -9.32
C GLU A 136 11.29 6.52 -9.81
N GLY A 137 12.34 5.72 -10.00
CA GLY A 137 12.19 4.36 -10.49
C GLY A 137 11.60 3.37 -9.49
N ILE A 138 11.53 3.70 -8.19
CA ILE A 138 10.79 2.92 -7.19
C ILE A 138 9.34 3.43 -7.06
N ARG A 139 9.08 4.72 -7.32
CA ARG A 139 7.74 5.33 -7.15
C ARG A 139 6.63 4.52 -7.81
N SER A 140 6.85 4.08 -9.06
CA SER A 140 5.86 3.26 -9.80
C SER A 140 5.54 1.92 -9.13
N MET A 141 6.47 1.36 -8.37
CA MET A 141 6.27 0.11 -7.63
C MET A 141 5.39 0.29 -6.40
N VAL A 142 5.36 1.50 -5.84
CA VAL A 142 4.59 1.87 -4.63
C VAL A 142 3.24 2.47 -5.00
N TYR A 143 3.22 3.35 -6.01
CA TYR A 143 2.02 4.02 -6.51
C TYR A 143 1.03 3.05 -7.19
N THR A 144 1.53 2.01 -7.88
CA THR A 144 0.64 1.08 -8.61
C THR A 144 0.26 -0.13 -7.77
N ASN A 145 -1.03 -0.48 -7.77
CA ASN A 145 -1.52 -1.68 -7.09
C ASN A 145 -1.48 -2.93 -8.00
N ASN A 146 -0.84 -2.86 -9.17
CA ASN A 146 -0.89 -3.88 -10.21
C ASN A 146 -0.41 -5.26 -9.74
N ALA A 147 0.60 -5.30 -8.86
CA ALA A 147 1.12 -6.56 -8.34
C ALA A 147 0.10 -7.28 -7.44
N LEU A 148 -0.53 -6.55 -6.50
CA LEU A 148 -1.57 -7.07 -5.63
C LEU A 148 -2.85 -7.38 -6.41
N GLU A 149 -3.25 -6.53 -7.36
CA GLU A 149 -4.41 -6.80 -8.22
C GLU A 149 -4.22 -8.09 -9.03
N ARG A 150 -3.02 -8.31 -9.58
CA ARG A 150 -2.69 -9.54 -10.29
C ARG A 150 -2.71 -10.76 -9.36
N LEU A 151 -2.19 -10.63 -8.14
CA LEU A 151 -2.27 -11.67 -7.11
C LEU A 151 -3.73 -12.01 -6.80
N PHE A 152 -4.54 -11.03 -6.43
CA PHE A 152 -5.96 -11.24 -6.11
C PHE A 152 -6.76 -11.80 -7.28
N LYS A 153 -6.49 -11.34 -8.51
CA LYS A 153 -7.14 -11.89 -9.71
C LYS A 153 -6.81 -13.36 -9.90
N GLU A 154 -5.55 -13.75 -9.69
CA GLU A 154 -5.11 -15.14 -9.80
C GLU A 154 -5.69 -16.03 -8.70
N LEU A 155 -5.75 -15.54 -7.46
CA LEU A 155 -6.40 -16.23 -6.34
C LEU A 155 -7.89 -16.45 -6.63
N LYS A 156 -8.62 -15.38 -6.99
CA LYS A 156 -10.05 -15.46 -7.35
C LYS A 156 -10.31 -16.43 -8.49
N ARG A 157 -9.46 -16.42 -9.53
CA ARG A 157 -9.58 -17.33 -10.69
C ARG A 157 -9.51 -18.79 -10.26
N ARG A 158 -8.59 -19.15 -9.36
CA ARG A 158 -8.39 -20.53 -8.91
C ARG A 158 -9.45 -20.97 -7.90
N LEU A 159 -9.80 -20.09 -6.97
CA LEU A 159 -10.86 -20.34 -6.00
C LEU A 159 -12.22 -20.52 -6.68
N LYS A 160 -12.50 -19.79 -7.77
CA LYS A 160 -13.75 -19.95 -8.54
C LYS A 160 -13.97 -21.38 -9.05
N THR A 161 -12.90 -22.11 -9.39
CA THR A 161 -12.99 -23.48 -9.90
C THR A 161 -13.26 -24.52 -8.81
N MET A 162 -13.04 -24.20 -7.53
CA MET A 162 -13.30 -25.15 -6.44
C MET A 162 -14.79 -25.36 -6.13
N GLU A 163 -15.67 -24.43 -6.54
CA GLU A 163 -17.12 -24.40 -6.29
C GLU A 163 -17.55 -24.44 -4.80
N MET A 164 -17.12 -25.43 -4.02
CA MET A 164 -17.40 -25.57 -2.59
C MET A 164 -16.20 -26.15 -1.83
N CYS A 165 -15.88 -25.58 -0.67
CA CYS A 165 -14.92 -26.15 0.27
C CYS A 165 -15.65 -26.96 1.33
N GLN A 166 -15.11 -28.13 1.69
CA GLN A 166 -15.69 -29.06 2.67
C GLN A 166 -15.64 -28.51 4.10
N SER A 167 -14.68 -27.64 4.41
CA SER A 167 -14.53 -26.98 5.71
C SER A 167 -13.68 -25.72 5.58
N GLU A 168 -13.72 -24.86 6.60
CA GLU A 168 -12.86 -23.67 6.70
C GLU A 168 -11.37 -24.04 6.64
N ALA A 169 -10.95 -25.07 7.39
CA ALA A 169 -9.58 -25.58 7.37
C ALA A 169 -9.14 -26.05 5.96
N SER A 170 -10.06 -26.65 5.18
CA SER A 170 -9.77 -27.07 3.81
C SER A 170 -9.58 -25.86 2.89
N ALA A 171 -10.41 -24.82 3.06
CA ALA A 171 -10.29 -23.57 2.31
C ALA A 171 -8.97 -22.85 2.64
N GLU A 172 -8.60 -22.79 3.92
CA GLU A 172 -7.36 -22.19 4.38
C GLU A 172 -6.13 -22.91 3.81
N LYS A 173 -6.10 -24.24 3.89
CA LYS A 173 -4.99 -25.04 3.32
C LYS A 173 -4.81 -24.77 1.83
N TYR A 174 -5.92 -24.69 1.09
CA TYR A 174 -5.87 -24.39 -0.34
C TYR A 174 -5.35 -22.97 -0.60
N LEU A 175 -5.84 -21.98 0.14
CA LEU A 175 -5.36 -20.61 0.05
C LEU A 175 -3.86 -20.52 0.33
N TYR A 176 -3.38 -21.17 1.40
CA TYR A 176 -1.96 -21.25 1.71
C TYR A 176 -1.13 -21.84 0.56
N LEU A 177 -1.57 -22.96 -0.02
CA LEU A 177 -0.87 -23.58 -1.16
C LEU A 177 -0.82 -22.65 -2.38
N LEU A 178 -1.90 -21.93 -2.65
CA LEU A 178 -1.92 -20.94 -3.72
C LEU A 178 -0.98 -19.77 -3.46
N LEU A 179 -1.00 -19.22 -2.25
CA LEU A 179 -0.12 -18.12 -1.84
C LEU A 179 1.34 -18.55 -1.93
N ARG A 180 1.68 -19.74 -1.41
CA ARG A 180 3.03 -20.31 -1.53
C ARG A 180 3.47 -20.44 -2.99
N TYR A 181 2.60 -20.97 -3.85
CA TYR A 181 2.88 -21.08 -5.28
C TYR A 181 3.11 -19.72 -5.96
N GLN A 182 2.34 -18.68 -5.59
CA GLN A 182 2.60 -17.32 -6.08
C GLN A 182 3.90 -16.74 -5.51
N ASN A 183 4.19 -17.01 -4.24
CA ASN A 183 5.40 -16.54 -3.58
C ASN A 183 6.65 -17.08 -4.26
N GLU A 184 6.67 -18.37 -4.62
CA GLU A 184 7.77 -18.96 -5.39
C GLU A 184 8.00 -18.26 -6.74
N LYS A 185 6.94 -17.79 -7.40
CA LYS A 185 7.07 -16.99 -8.63
C LYS A 185 7.63 -15.60 -8.36
N PHE A 186 7.25 -14.98 -7.23
CA PHE A 186 7.78 -13.69 -6.84
C PHE A 186 9.27 -13.76 -6.50
N LEU A 187 9.70 -14.78 -5.76
CA LEU A 187 11.10 -15.00 -5.39
C LEU A 187 12.01 -15.21 -6.62
N LYS A 188 11.49 -15.79 -7.71
CA LYS A 188 12.24 -15.97 -8.97
C LYS A 188 12.44 -14.67 -9.75
N ARG A 189 11.71 -13.58 -9.43
CA ARG A 189 11.75 -12.33 -10.19
C ARG A 189 12.45 -11.24 -9.39
N LYS A 190 13.49 -10.65 -9.96
CA LYS A 190 14.11 -9.43 -9.43
C LYS A 190 13.34 -8.20 -9.94
N LEU A 191 13.14 -7.24 -9.05
CA LEU A 191 12.62 -5.92 -9.38
C LEU A 191 13.68 -5.17 -10.19
N LYS A 192 13.27 -4.63 -11.33
CA LYS A 192 14.16 -3.92 -12.25
C LYS A 192 14.78 -2.72 -11.54
N ASN A 193 16.10 -2.56 -11.64
CA ASN A 193 16.88 -1.44 -11.10
C ASN A 193 16.74 -1.23 -9.58
N TRP A 194 16.23 -2.21 -8.82
CA TRP A 194 16.02 -2.05 -7.38
C TRP A 194 17.30 -1.76 -6.63
N GLU A 195 18.38 -2.49 -6.91
CA GLU A 195 19.66 -2.33 -6.21
C GLU A 195 20.20 -0.89 -6.34
N TYR A 196 20.11 -0.31 -7.54
CA TYR A 196 20.50 1.07 -7.80
C TYR A 196 19.67 2.08 -6.99
N TYR A 197 18.34 2.02 -7.11
CA TYR A 197 17.48 2.99 -6.42
C TYR A 197 17.47 2.82 -4.91
N PHE A 198 17.61 1.58 -4.41
CA PHE A 198 17.73 1.32 -2.99
C PHE A 198 19.06 1.85 -2.43
N GLN A 199 20.13 1.80 -3.21
CA GLN A 199 21.39 2.42 -2.84
C GLN A 199 21.26 3.95 -2.75
N LEU A 200 20.65 4.61 -3.76
CA LEU A 200 20.38 6.05 -3.70
C LEU A 200 19.56 6.45 -2.47
N TYR A 201 18.54 5.65 -2.14
CA TYR A 201 17.73 5.89 -0.95
C TYR A 201 18.55 5.80 0.35
N ARG A 202 19.46 4.81 0.45
CA ARG A 202 20.35 4.67 1.62
C ARG A 202 21.33 5.82 1.76
N GLU A 203 21.93 6.27 0.66
CA GLU A 203 22.88 7.39 0.64
C GLU A 203 22.22 8.69 1.13
N GLN A 204 20.96 8.92 0.77
CA GLN A 204 20.20 10.09 1.22
C GLN A 204 19.81 10.05 2.70
N HIS A 205 19.81 8.87 3.33
CA HIS A 205 19.33 8.69 4.71
C HIS A 205 20.40 8.15 5.68
N SER A 206 21.69 8.12 5.27
CA SER A 206 22.84 7.77 6.11
C SER A 206 22.74 6.43 6.86
N TYR A 207 22.14 5.41 6.25
CA TYR A 207 22.01 4.08 6.87
C TYR A 207 23.32 3.26 6.74
N THR A 208 23.81 2.71 7.86
CA THR A 208 25.00 1.84 7.91
C THR A 208 24.73 0.44 7.32
N LYS A 209 25.77 -0.17 6.75
CA LYS A 209 25.72 -1.45 5.98
C LYS A 209 25.29 -2.70 6.76
N GLU A 210 24.92 -2.62 8.03
CA GLU A 210 24.82 -3.79 8.93
C GLU A 210 23.47 -4.52 8.99
N ASN A 211 22.40 -4.07 8.31
CA ASN A 211 21.07 -4.73 8.37
C ASN A 211 20.50 -5.13 6.99
N ILE A 212 21.33 -5.74 6.14
CA ILE A 212 21.00 -6.15 4.75
C ILE A 212 19.81 -7.14 4.67
N HIS A 213 19.48 -7.87 5.73
CA HIS A 213 18.49 -8.94 5.71
C HIS A 213 17.15 -8.61 6.38
N SER A 214 16.97 -7.43 6.97
CA SER A 214 15.82 -7.11 7.82
C SER A 214 15.10 -5.80 7.44
N GLU A 215 15.28 -5.35 6.20
CA GLU A 215 14.71 -4.10 5.68
C GLU A 215 13.65 -4.40 4.60
N VAL A 216 12.44 -3.89 4.81
CA VAL A 216 11.28 -4.16 3.93
C VAL A 216 10.60 -2.86 3.49
N ILE A 217 10.08 -2.86 2.27
CA ILE A 217 9.02 -1.94 1.84
C ILE A 217 7.75 -2.79 1.76
N LEU A 218 6.76 -2.45 2.60
CA LEU A 218 5.46 -3.13 2.69
C LEU A 218 4.39 -2.37 1.90
#